data_AF-J3DHF1-F1
#
_entry.id   AF-J3DHF1-F1
#
_cell.length_a   1.000
_cell.length_b   1.000
_cell.length_c   1.000
_cell.angle_alpha   90.00
_cell.angle_beta   90.00
_cell.angle_gamma   90.00
#
_symmetry.space_group_name_H-M   'P 1'
#
loop_
_entity.id
_entity.type
_entity.pdbx_description
1 polymer ?
#
loop_
_entity_poly.entity_id
_entity_poly.type
_entity_poly.pdbx_seq_one_letter_code
_entity_poly.pdbx_strand_id
1 'polypeptide(L)' 'MAELSSHFDIAAIGMACALGYLDLRHPDLDWRSANPQLAGGISRSQRPSMLAMMPKV' A
#
# COMPACT_ATOMS: atom_id res chain seq x y z
N MET A 1 5.49 -4.08 -14.76
CA MET A 1 6.04 -3.58 -13.47
C MET A 1 6.80 -2.24 -13.59
N ALA A 2 6.67 -1.47 -14.68
CA ALA A 2 7.29 -0.13 -14.80
C ALA A 2 6.26 1.01 -14.57
N GLU A 3 5.00 0.79 -14.95
CA GLU A 3 3.88 1.73 -14.76
C GLU A 3 3.68 2.11 -13.28
N LEU A 4 3.66 1.13 -12.37
CA LEU A 4 3.44 1.36 -10.93
C LEU A 4 4.58 2.13 -10.24
N SER A 5 5.78 2.11 -10.85
CA SER A 5 6.97 2.79 -10.32
C SER A 5 7.13 4.20 -10.89
N SER A 6 6.41 4.55 -11.95
CA SER A 6 6.61 5.78 -12.71
C SER A 6 5.77 6.94 -12.19
N HIS A 7 4.47 6.73 -11.93
CA HIS A 7 3.57 7.82 -11.54
C HIS A 7 2.70 7.40 -10.36
N PHE A 8 2.64 8.27 -9.35
CA PHE A 8 1.62 8.17 -8.31
C PHE A 8 0.27 8.47 -8.96
N ASP A 9 -0.38 7.42 -9.45
CA ASP A 9 -1.64 7.45 -10.16
C ASP A 9 -2.77 6.88 -9.31
N ILE A 10 -3.98 6.84 -9.87
CA ILE A 10 -5.14 6.31 -9.16
C ILE A 10 -5.02 4.81 -8.84
N ALA A 11 -4.28 4.04 -9.65
CA ALA A 11 -4.03 2.62 -9.37
C ALA A 11 -3.13 2.45 -8.13
N ALA A 12 -2.09 3.28 -7.99
CA ALA A 12 -1.23 3.30 -6.81
C ALA A 12 -2.00 3.69 -5.53
N ILE A 13 -2.90 4.68 -5.61
CA ILE A 13 -3.77 5.08 -4.49
C ILE A 13 -4.72 3.94 -4.10
N GLY A 14 -5.38 3.31 -5.08
CA GLY A 14 -6.29 2.19 -4.85
C GLY A 14 -5.60 1.00 -4.20
N MET A 15 -4.40 0.65 -4.68
CA MET A 15 -3.57 -0.42 -4.11
C MET A 15 -3.22 -0.13 -2.65
N ALA A 16 -2.76 1.08 -2.33
CA ALA A 16 -2.43 1.42 -0.95
C ALA A 16 -3.63 1.35 -0.01
N CYS A 17 -4.83 1.76 -0.46
CA CYS A 17 -6.05 1.64 0.33
C CYS A 17 -6.48 0.18 0.56
N ALA A 18 -6.48 -0.64 -0.50
CA ALA A 18 -6.84 -2.05 -0.40
C ALA A 18 -5.88 -2.83 0.53
N LEU A 19 -4.58 -2.57 0.41
CA LEU A 19 -3.55 -3.21 1.22
C LEU A 19 -3.61 -2.74 2.68
N GLY A 20 -3.84 -1.44 2.91
CA GLY A 20 -4.10 -0.91 4.25
C GLY A 20 -5.36 -1.50 4.91
N TYR A 21 -6.39 -1.82 4.12
CA TYR A 21 -7.58 -2.53 4.61
C TYR A 21 -7.26 -3.98 4.99
N LEU A 22 -6.46 -4.69 4.18
CA LEU A 22 -6.02 -6.04 4.51
C LEU A 22 -5.19 -6.06 5.80
N ASP A 23 -4.33 -5.06 6.02
CA ASP A 23 -3.61 -4.93 7.28
C ASP A 23 -4.51 -4.69 8.49
N LEU A 24 -5.60 -3.93 8.32
CA LEU A 24 -6.53 -3.61 9.41
C LEU A 24 -7.48 -4.78 9.74
N ARG A 25 -7.94 -5.51 8.72
CA ARG A 25 -9.03 -6.51 8.87
C ARG A 25 -8.56 -7.96 8.74
N HIS A 26 -7.41 -8.19 8.11
CA HIS A 26 -6.84 -9.51 7.86
C HIS A 26 -5.32 -9.54 8.09
N PRO A 27 -4.84 -9.17 9.29
CA PRO A 27 -3.40 -9.18 9.60
C PRO A 27 -2.78 -10.58 9.44
N ASP A 28 -3.56 -11.65 9.64
CA ASP A 28 -3.11 -13.04 9.55
C ASP A 28 -2.82 -13.51 8.11
N LEU A 29 -3.26 -12.75 7.09
CA LEU A 29 -3.06 -13.11 5.68
C LEU A 29 -1.59 -12.96 5.24
N ASP A 30 -0.79 -12.20 6.01
CA ASP A 30 0.63 -11.89 5.77
C ASP A 30 0.98 -11.62 4.29
N TRP A 31 0.15 -10.79 3.66
CA TRP A 31 0.21 -10.54 2.22
C TRP A 31 1.58 -9.94 1.80
N ARG A 32 2.29 -9.30 2.73
CA ARG A 32 3.61 -8.71 2.52
C ARG A 32 4.68 -9.77 2.28
N SER A 33 4.67 -10.86 3.02
CA SER A 33 5.60 -11.98 2.82
C SER A 33 5.30 -12.72 1.51
N ALA A 34 4.03 -12.85 1.15
CA ALA A 34 3.63 -13.46 -0.12
C ALA A 34 4.00 -12.58 -1.33
N ASN A 35 4.05 -11.25 -1.18
CA ASN A 35 4.26 -10.31 -2.29
C ASN A 35 5.28 -9.21 -1.92
N PRO A 36 6.58 -9.55 -1.79
CA PRO A 36 7.61 -8.61 -1.31
C PRO A 36 7.86 -7.43 -2.25
N GLN A 37 7.70 -7.63 -3.56
CA GLN A 37 7.80 -6.54 -4.55
C GLN A 37 6.70 -5.48 -4.36
N LEU A 38 5.52 -5.92 -3.91
CA LEU A 38 4.34 -5.09 -3.70
C LEU A 38 4.45 -4.31 -2.38
N ALA A 39 5.00 -4.96 -1.34
CA ALA A 39 5.39 -4.32 -0.09
C ALA A 39 6.45 -3.22 -0.31
N GLY A 40 7.40 -3.43 -1.23
CA GLY A 40 8.39 -2.40 -1.60
C GLY A 40 7.77 -1.17 -2.28
N GLY A 41 6.73 -1.35 -3.10
CA GLY A 41 6.02 -0.26 -3.78
C GLY A 41 5.22 0.64 -2.81
N ILE A 42 4.71 0.09 -1.71
CA ILE A 42 4.03 0.85 -0.64
C ILE A 42 4.97 1.84 0.05
N SER A 43 6.31 1.69 -0.02
CA SER A 43 7.24 2.67 0.57
C SER A 43 6.99 4.10 0.05
N ARG A 44 6.42 4.26 -1.15
CA ARG A 44 5.99 5.55 -1.70
C ARG A 44 4.77 6.17 -0.99
N SER A 45 4.10 5.41 -0.14
CA SER A 45 2.99 5.84 0.74
C SER A 45 3.45 6.73 1.90
N GLN A 46 4.73 7.05 2.00
CA GLN A 46 5.27 8.05 2.93
C GLN A 46 4.86 9.51 2.58
N ARG A 47 4.01 9.71 1.57
CA ARG A 47 3.45 11.05 1.30
C ARG A 47 2.61 11.54 2.49
N PRO A 48 2.72 12.82 2.86
CA PRO A 48 1.94 13.39 3.97
C PRO A 48 0.43 13.17 3.84
N SER A 49 -0.13 13.22 2.62
CA SER A 49 -1.55 12.98 2.37
C SER A 49 -1.99 11.55 2.70
N MET A 50 -1.11 10.58 2.45
CA MET A 50 -1.40 9.17 2.73
C MET A 50 -1.19 8.84 4.20
N LEU A 51 -0.11 9.35 4.81
CA LEU A 51 0.14 9.22 6.24
C LEU A 51 -0.99 9.84 7.07
N ALA A 52 -1.54 10.98 6.63
CA ALA A 52 -2.68 11.62 7.30
C ALA A 52 -3.98 10.79 7.25
N MET A 53 -4.12 9.90 6.26
CA MET A 53 -5.29 9.03 6.09
C MET A 53 -5.05 7.60 6.58
N MET A 54 -3.86 7.29 7.11
CA MET A 54 -3.59 5.96 7.63
C MET A 54 -4.54 5.65 8.80
N PRO A 55 -5.18 4.46 8.81
CA PRO A 55 -5.99 4.05 9.93
C PRO A 55 -5.12 3.99 11.18
N LYS A 56 -5.53 4.73 12.22
CA LYS A 56 -4.94 4.63 13.54
C LYS A 56 -5.43 3.31 14.14
N VAL A 57 -4.52 2.35 14.27
CA VAL A 57 -4.72 1.15 15.09
C VAL A 57 -4.83 1.54 16.57
#